data_AF-A0A4Y9J8W0-F1
#
_entry.id   AF-A0A4Y9J8W0-F1
#
_cell.length_a   1.000
_cell.length_b   1.000
_cell.length_c   1.000
_cell.angle_alpha   90.00
_cell.angle_beta   90.00
_cell.angle_gamma   90.00
#
_symmetry.space_group_name_H-M   'P 1'
#
loop_
_entity.id
_entity.type
_entity.pdbx_description
1 polymer ?
#
loop_
_entity_poly.entity_id
_entity_poly.type
_entity_poly.pdbx_seq_one_letter_code
_entity_poly.pdbx_strand_id
1 'polypeptide(L)'
;TYIVCNSAGKIEKIIPRTRNEAHKIIEECMLAANVCAADLLLRNKHPGTYRIHASPTKEKLTQVRTFLKQVGLNLTGGDTPSASDYQTLMQQIKLRPDAALLQTMLLRSMQQAVYSPDNIGHFGLAYEAYAHFTSPIRRYPDLLTHRAIKAILQGKKYEPKLSDKVVLNTNV
;
A
#
# COMPACT_ATOMS: atom_id res chain seq x y z
N THR A 1 4.59 15.42 -9.70
CA THR A 1 5.21 16.34 -10.67
C THR A 1 4.68 16.05 -12.07
N TYR A 2 4.45 17.08 -12.87
CA TYR A 2 4.22 17.01 -14.31
C TYR A 2 5.54 17.32 -15.01
N ILE A 3 5.91 16.48 -15.98
CA ILE A 3 7.05 16.72 -16.86
C ILE A 3 6.45 17.19 -18.18
N VAL A 4 6.65 18.46 -18.50
CA VAL A 4 6.22 19.04 -19.78
C VAL A 4 7.36 18.82 -20.75
N CYS A 5 7.10 18.11 -21.85
CA CYS A 5 8.06 17.88 -22.90
C CYS A 5 7.73 18.74 -24.12
N ASN A 6 8.76 19.20 -24.84
CA ASN A 6 8.58 19.83 -26.14
C ASN A 6 8.27 18.79 -27.22
N SER A 7 8.05 19.23 -28.46
CA SER A 7 7.75 18.35 -29.61
C SER A 7 8.84 17.32 -29.92
N ALA A 8 10.08 17.57 -29.51
CA ALA A 8 11.20 16.63 -29.65
C ALA A 8 11.31 15.63 -28.48
N GLY A 9 10.36 15.64 -27.54
CA GLY A 9 10.34 14.77 -26.37
C GLY A 9 11.34 15.18 -25.26
N LYS A 10 11.99 16.34 -25.36
CA LYS A 10 12.90 16.85 -24.34
C LYS A 10 12.13 17.56 -23.24
N ILE A 11 12.63 17.47 -22.01
CA ILE A 11 12.05 18.15 -20.85
C ILE A 11 12.15 19.66 -21.06
N GLU A 12 10.99 20.32 -21.10
CA GLU A 12 10.87 21.76 -21.13
C GLU A 12 10.69 22.31 -19.72
N LYS A 13 9.79 21.71 -18.93
CA LYS A 13 9.45 22.17 -17.57
C LYS A 13 9.13 21.01 -16.64
N ILE A 14 9.42 21.22 -15.35
CA ILE A 14 9.08 20.31 -14.26
C ILE A 14 8.16 21.08 -13.31
N ILE A 15 6.90 20.66 -13.22
CA ILE A 15 5.84 21.39 -12.50
C ILE A 15 5.35 20.54 -11.32
N PRO A 16 5.19 21.07 -10.10
CA PRO A 16 4.60 20.29 -9.00
C PRO A 16 3.18 19.82 -9.34
N ARG A 17 2.82 18.59 -8.91
CA ARG A 17 1.44 18.11 -9.04
C ARG A 17 0.63 18.63 -7.85
N THR A 18 -0.53 19.21 -8.11
CA THR A 18 -1.49 19.59 -7.08
C THR A 18 -2.49 18.44 -6.85
N ARG A 19 -2.68 18.05 -5.60
CA ARG A 19 -3.73 17.11 -5.18
C ARG A 19 -4.91 17.93 -4.66
N ASN A 20 -6.05 17.86 -5.36
CA ASN A 20 -7.29 18.57 -5.02
C ASN A 20 -8.36 17.58 -4.50
N GLU A 21 -9.53 18.11 -4.14
CA GLU A 21 -10.65 17.31 -3.60
C GLU A 21 -11.16 16.24 -4.58
N ALA A 22 -11.21 16.53 -5.88
CA ALA A 22 -11.62 15.54 -6.88
C ALA A 22 -10.68 14.32 -6.88
N HIS A 23 -9.36 14.54 -6.75
CA HIS A 23 -8.41 13.43 -6.63
C HIS A 23 -8.65 12.60 -5.36
N LYS A 24 -8.92 13.26 -4.23
CA LYS A 24 -9.17 12.60 -2.95
C LYS A 24 -10.44 11.76 -2.99
N ILE A 25 -11.54 12.30 -3.53
CA ILE A 25 -12.81 11.57 -3.66
C ILE A 25 -12.62 10.28 -4.44
N ILE A 26 -11.96 10.35 -5.60
CA ILE A 26 -11.68 9.17 -6.41
C ILE A 26 -10.81 8.17 -5.62
N GLU A 27 -9.77 8.63 -4.95
CA GLU A 27 -8.91 7.78 -4.12
C GLU A 27 -9.69 7.05 -3.03
N GLU A 28 -10.53 7.73 -2.26
CA GLU A 28 -11.35 7.13 -1.21
C GLU A 28 -12.36 6.11 -1.76
N CYS A 29 -13.01 6.42 -2.90
CA CYS A 29 -13.87 5.45 -3.58
C CYS A 29 -13.10 4.19 -4.00
N MET A 30 -11.87 4.36 -4.50
CA MET A 30 -11.05 3.23 -4.90
C MET A 30 -10.56 2.41 -3.69
N LEU A 31 -10.20 3.07 -2.57
CA LEU A 31 -9.83 2.42 -1.32
C LEU A 31 -10.99 1.55 -0.80
N ALA A 32 -12.19 2.12 -0.74
CA ALA A 32 -13.38 1.38 -0.30
C ALA A 32 -13.64 0.15 -1.18
N ALA A 33 -13.60 0.29 -2.50
CA ALA A 33 -13.79 -0.83 -3.43
C ALA A 33 -12.72 -1.92 -3.26
N ASN A 34 -11.46 -1.53 -3.04
CA ASN A 34 -10.34 -2.44 -2.82
C ASN A 34 -10.48 -3.21 -1.48
N VAL A 35 -10.98 -2.56 -0.42
CA VAL A 35 -11.29 -3.22 0.86
C VAL A 35 -12.43 -4.23 0.67
N CYS A 36 -13.51 -3.85 -0.02
CA CYS A 36 -14.61 -4.78 -0.33
C CYS A 36 -14.15 -6.00 -1.14
N ALA A 37 -13.25 -5.79 -2.10
CA ALA A 37 -12.67 -6.89 -2.88
C ALA A 37 -11.86 -7.85 -1.99
N ALA A 38 -11.03 -7.33 -1.10
CA ALA A 38 -10.26 -8.14 -0.16
C ALA A 38 -11.16 -8.94 0.81
N ASP A 39 -12.17 -8.28 1.37
CA ASP A 39 -13.16 -8.92 2.24
C ASP A 39 -13.94 -10.03 1.52
N LEU A 40 -14.34 -9.81 0.26
CA LEU A 40 -15.03 -10.83 -0.52
C LEU A 40 -14.15 -12.07 -0.74
N LEU A 41 -12.86 -11.90 -1.03
CA LEU A 41 -11.91 -13.01 -1.15
C LEU A 41 -11.78 -13.79 0.16
N LEU A 42 -11.63 -13.07 1.29
CA LEU A 42 -11.49 -13.66 2.62
C LEU A 42 -12.72 -14.47 3.03
N ARG A 43 -13.92 -13.88 2.93
CA ARG A 43 -15.18 -14.55 3.31
C ARG A 43 -15.43 -15.83 2.52
N ASN A 44 -15.00 -15.85 1.26
CA ASN A 44 -15.14 -17.02 0.39
C ASN A 44 -13.95 -17.99 0.47
N LYS A 45 -12.96 -17.72 1.33
CA LYS A 45 -11.71 -18.50 1.46
C LYS A 45 -11.05 -18.76 0.10
N HIS A 46 -11.12 -17.76 -0.78
CA HIS A 46 -10.61 -17.88 -2.14
C HIS A 46 -9.14 -17.44 -2.17
N PRO A 47 -8.22 -18.25 -2.71
CA PRO A 47 -6.84 -17.83 -2.93
C PRO A 47 -6.79 -16.56 -3.78
N GLY A 48 -6.10 -15.53 -3.32
CA GLY A 48 -6.08 -14.24 -4.01
C GLY A 48 -4.82 -13.47 -3.69
N THR A 49 -4.53 -12.44 -4.49
CA THR A 49 -3.37 -11.57 -4.26
C THR A 49 -3.77 -10.37 -3.43
N TYR A 50 -3.29 -10.31 -2.20
CA TYR A 50 -3.43 -9.15 -1.32
C TYR A 50 -2.31 -8.16 -1.60
N ARG A 51 -2.61 -6.88 -1.39
CA ARG A 51 -1.61 -5.82 -1.34
C ARG A 51 -1.29 -5.62 0.14
N ILE A 52 -0.20 -6.21 0.59
CA ILE A 52 0.19 -6.19 2.00
C ILE A 52 1.24 -5.12 2.26
N HIS A 53 1.28 -4.64 3.49
CA HIS A 53 2.31 -3.73 3.97
C HIS A 53 2.62 -4.09 5.42
N ALA A 54 3.76 -4.76 5.61
CA ALA A 54 4.19 -5.23 6.92
C ALA A 54 4.50 -4.06 7.86
N SER A 55 4.42 -4.33 9.17
CA SER A 55 4.91 -3.42 10.20
C SER A 55 6.41 -3.17 10.05
N PRO A 56 6.91 -2.00 10.48
CA PRO A 56 8.34 -1.71 10.55
C PRO A 56 9.14 -2.81 11.28
N THR A 57 10.37 -3.10 10.83
CA THR A 57 11.24 -4.07 11.52
C THR A 57 11.81 -3.46 12.81
N LYS A 58 12.29 -4.31 13.73
CA LYS A 58 12.88 -3.86 14.99
C LYS A 58 14.06 -2.90 14.79
N GLU A 59 14.87 -3.13 13.76
CA GLU A 59 16.03 -2.31 13.42
C GLU A 59 15.56 -0.91 12.97
N LYS A 60 14.59 -0.84 12.06
CA LYS A 60 14.03 0.44 11.59
C LYS A 60 13.32 1.20 12.70
N LEU A 61 12.59 0.50 13.59
CA LEU A 61 11.97 1.09 14.77
C LEU A 61 12.99 1.66 15.74
N THR A 62 14.06 0.93 16.00
CA THR A 62 15.15 1.40 16.86
C THR A 62 15.80 2.66 16.29
N GLN A 63 16.10 2.67 14.99
CA GLN A 63 16.69 3.83 14.32
C GLN A 63 15.79 5.07 14.41
N VAL A 64 14.50 4.95 14.08
CA VAL A 64 13.58 6.10 14.13
C VAL A 64 13.35 6.59 15.56
N ARG A 65 13.30 5.68 16.55
CA ARG A 65 13.18 6.06 17.97
C ARG A 65 14.40 6.81 18.49
N THR A 66 15.60 6.35 18.14
CA THR A 66 16.84 7.05 18.52
C THR A 66 16.85 8.47 17.95
N PHE A 67 16.43 8.64 16.70
CA PHE A 67 16.32 9.96 16.08
C PHE A 67 15.26 10.84 16.77
N LEU A 68 14.06 10.31 17.02
CA LEU A 68 12.98 11.06 17.68
C LEU A 68 13.38 11.54 19.09
N LYS A 69 14.10 10.71 19.85
CA LYS A 69 14.60 11.09 21.18
C LYS A 69 15.51 12.31 21.16
N GLN A 70 16.35 12.46 20.12
CA GLN A 70 17.24 13.62 19.98
C GLN A 70 16.49 14.94 19.82
N VAL A 71 15.25 14.90 19.34
CA VAL A 71 14.39 16.09 19.16
C VAL A 71 13.27 16.19 20.19
N GLY A 72 13.36 15.41 21.28
CA GLY A 72 12.40 15.43 22.38
C GLY A 72 11.05 14.77 22.07
N LEU A 73 10.99 13.88 21.08
CA LEU A 73 9.78 13.17 20.67
C LEU A 73 9.89 11.68 20.97
N ASN A 74 8.74 11.03 21.18
CA ASN A 74 8.67 9.59 21.41
C ASN A 74 7.55 8.97 20.56
N LEU A 75 7.86 7.84 19.91
CA LEU A 75 6.86 7.00 19.25
C LEU A 75 6.28 6.02 20.28
N THR A 76 4.98 6.14 20.55
CA THR A 76 4.20 5.26 21.45
C THR A 76 4.01 3.86 20.86
N GLY A 77 3.33 2.96 21.56
CA GLY A 77 2.97 1.63 21.05
C GLY A 77 3.97 0.49 21.34
N GLY A 78 4.88 0.66 22.30
CA GLY A 78 5.75 -0.44 22.78
C GLY A 78 6.61 -1.04 21.67
N ASP A 79 6.89 -2.35 21.67
CA ASP A 79 7.73 -2.96 20.63
C ASP A 79 7.04 -3.10 19.26
N THR A 80 5.71 -3.00 19.24
CA THR A 80 4.87 -3.21 18.05
C THR A 80 3.90 -2.04 17.85
N PRO A 81 4.42 -0.84 17.52
CA PRO A 81 3.58 0.34 17.36
C PRO A 81 2.57 0.12 16.23
N SER A 82 1.34 0.57 16.47
CA SER A 82 0.24 0.56 15.51
C SER A 82 0.33 1.73 14.52
N ALA A 83 -0.47 1.69 13.45
CA ALA A 83 -0.60 2.82 12.54
C ALA A 83 -1.14 4.09 13.25
N SER A 84 -2.00 3.93 14.26
CA SER A 84 -2.51 5.04 15.07
C SER A 84 -1.44 5.70 15.95
N ASP A 85 -0.44 4.96 16.41
CA ASP A 85 0.70 5.54 17.15
C ASP A 85 1.51 6.49 16.24
N TYR A 86 1.76 6.06 14.99
CA TYR A 86 2.38 6.90 13.98
C TYR A 86 1.53 8.13 13.68
N GLN A 87 0.21 7.96 13.51
CA GLN A 87 -0.70 9.06 13.22
C GLN A 87 -0.73 10.10 14.36
N THR A 88 -0.70 9.66 15.61
CA THR A 88 -0.66 10.53 16.79
C THR A 88 0.60 11.39 16.78
N LEU A 89 1.76 10.78 16.54
CA LEU A 89 3.02 11.51 16.40
C LEU A 89 3.01 12.46 15.20
N MET A 90 2.45 12.04 14.06
CA MET A 90 2.31 12.88 12.86
C MET A 90 1.49 14.14 13.13
N GLN A 91 0.46 14.06 13.97
CA GLN A 91 -0.32 15.23 14.39
C GLN A 91 0.49 16.16 15.29
N GLN A 92 1.28 15.62 16.23
CA GLN A 92 2.14 16.41 17.13
C GLN A 92 3.21 17.19 16.37
N ILE A 93 3.80 16.60 15.32
CA ILE A 93 4.90 17.26 14.58
C ILE A 93 4.42 18.25 13.53
N LYS A 94 3.11 18.32 13.22
CA LYS A 94 2.55 19.02 12.06
C LYS A 94 2.94 20.51 11.98
N LEU A 95 3.04 21.19 13.12
CA LEU A 95 3.33 22.62 13.22
C LEU A 95 4.81 22.94 13.51
N ARG A 96 5.66 21.92 13.61
CA ARG A 96 7.09 22.12 13.91
C ARG A 96 7.87 22.57 12.67
N PRO A 97 8.94 23.37 12.83
CA PRO A 97 9.79 23.78 11.70
C PRO A 97 10.52 22.59 11.04
N ASP A 98 10.77 21.52 11.79
CA ASP A 98 11.43 20.28 11.34
C ASP A 98 10.44 19.20 10.88
N ALA A 99 9.15 19.53 10.70
CA ALA A 99 8.10 18.57 10.35
C ALA A 99 8.44 17.74 9.11
N ALA A 100 8.93 18.36 8.03
CA ALA A 100 9.23 17.66 6.78
C ALA A 100 10.32 16.59 6.95
N LEU A 101 11.34 16.87 7.78
CA LEU A 101 12.41 15.92 8.09
C LEU A 101 11.85 14.76 8.92
N LEU A 102 11.08 15.06 9.96
CA LEU A 102 10.48 14.07 10.85
C LEU A 102 9.51 13.14 10.10
N GLN A 103 8.66 13.70 9.23
CA GLN A 103 7.78 12.95 8.34
C GLN A 103 8.58 12.02 7.42
N THR A 104 9.67 12.51 6.82
CA THR A 104 10.54 11.70 5.96
C THR A 104 11.16 10.52 6.72
N MET A 105 11.60 10.74 7.96
CA MET A 105 12.17 9.67 8.79
C MET A 105 11.13 8.62 9.19
N LEU A 106 9.92 9.06 9.55
CA LEU A 106 8.79 8.16 9.84
C LEU A 106 8.40 7.33 8.61
N LEU A 107 8.35 7.94 7.42
CA LEU A 107 8.06 7.21 6.19
C LEU A 107 9.16 6.19 5.85
N ARG A 108 10.43 6.53 6.09
CA ARG A 108 11.57 5.63 5.83
C ARG A 108 11.64 4.46 6.81
N SER A 109 11.04 4.55 7.99
CA SER A 109 10.95 3.41 8.92
C SER A 109 9.94 2.34 8.46
N MET A 110 9.01 2.69 7.57
CA MET A 110 8.00 1.77 7.04
C MET A 110 8.59 0.74 6.07
N GLN A 111 7.85 -0.36 5.86
CA GLN A 111 8.21 -1.38 4.88
C GLN A 111 7.75 -1.00 3.48
N GLN A 112 8.23 -1.72 2.47
CA GLN A 112 7.66 -1.60 1.14
C GLN A 112 6.40 -2.47 1.05
N ALA A 113 5.32 -1.94 0.46
CA ALA A 113 4.14 -2.75 0.19
C ALA A 113 4.41 -3.72 -0.97
N VAL A 114 3.98 -4.97 -0.83
CA VAL A 114 4.20 -6.05 -1.81
C VAL A 114 2.89 -6.77 -2.11
N TYR A 115 2.88 -7.54 -3.20
CA TYR A 115 1.77 -8.45 -3.49
C TYR A 115 2.09 -9.82 -2.88
N SER A 116 1.13 -10.40 -2.16
CA SER A 116 1.30 -11.68 -1.47
C SER A 116 0.01 -12.49 -1.50
N PRO A 117 0.07 -13.83 -1.58
CA PRO A 117 -1.11 -14.68 -1.33
C PRO A 117 -1.54 -14.65 0.14
N ASP A 118 -0.60 -14.41 1.06
CA ASP A 118 -0.85 -14.35 2.49
C ASP A 118 -1.27 -12.94 2.91
N ASN A 119 -2.44 -12.83 3.54
CA ASN A 119 -2.91 -11.57 4.10
C ASN A 119 -2.29 -11.34 5.49
N ILE A 120 -1.45 -10.32 5.59
CA ILE A 120 -0.89 -9.83 6.87
C ILE A 120 -1.36 -8.40 7.19
N GLY A 121 -2.36 -7.91 6.46
CA GLY A 121 -2.84 -6.52 6.53
C GLY A 121 -1.96 -5.51 5.81
N HIS A 122 -2.39 -4.25 5.89
CA HIS A 122 -1.72 -3.12 5.26
C HIS A 122 -1.47 -1.99 6.27
N PHE A 123 -0.32 -2.06 6.94
CA PHE A 123 0.05 -1.14 8.04
C PHE A 123 -0.10 0.34 7.68
N GLY A 124 0.36 0.77 6.49
CA GLY A 124 0.34 2.20 6.10
C GLY A 124 -1.04 2.75 5.78
N LEU A 125 -2.04 1.87 5.61
CA LEU A 125 -3.45 2.25 5.40
C LEU A 125 -4.33 1.89 6.59
N ALA A 126 -3.76 1.25 7.62
CA ALA A 126 -4.49 0.73 8.78
C ALA A 126 -5.67 -0.21 8.41
N TYR A 127 -5.53 -1.01 7.34
CA TYR A 127 -6.53 -2.03 6.97
C TYR A 127 -6.07 -3.44 7.33
N GLU A 128 -6.99 -4.25 7.87
CA GLU A 128 -6.76 -5.68 8.16
C GLU A 128 -6.61 -6.52 6.90
N ALA A 129 -7.27 -6.11 5.81
CA ALA A 129 -7.20 -6.75 4.51
C ALA A 129 -7.32 -5.70 3.41
N TYR A 130 -6.47 -5.81 2.40
CA TYR A 130 -6.49 -4.88 1.27
C TYR A 130 -6.00 -5.59 0.00
N ALA A 131 -6.73 -5.42 -1.10
CA ALA A 131 -6.41 -6.02 -2.39
C ALA A 131 -6.65 -4.99 -3.48
N HIS A 132 -5.70 -4.84 -4.41
CA HIS A 132 -5.94 -3.99 -5.56
C HIS A 132 -6.92 -4.65 -6.51
N PHE A 133 -7.96 -3.90 -6.89
CA PHE A 133 -9.04 -4.31 -7.78
C PHE A 133 -9.36 -3.25 -8.84
N THR A 134 -9.10 -1.98 -8.56
CA THR A 134 -9.62 -0.85 -9.32
C THR A 134 -8.85 -0.44 -10.58
N SER A 135 -7.81 -1.18 -11.00
CA SER A 135 -7.02 -0.83 -12.20
C SER A 135 -6.49 -2.03 -12.97
N PRO A 136 -7.34 -2.99 -13.42
CA PRO A 136 -6.92 -4.19 -14.13
C PRO A 136 -6.23 -3.94 -15.49
N ILE A 137 -6.49 -2.79 -16.13
CA ILE A 137 -5.88 -2.44 -17.41
C ILE A 137 -4.36 -2.24 -17.30
N ARG A 138 -3.87 -1.84 -16.12
CA ARG A 138 -2.47 -1.43 -15.90
C ARG A 138 -1.78 -2.14 -14.73
N ARG A 139 -2.45 -3.11 -14.09
CA ARG A 139 -1.92 -3.89 -12.98
C ARG A 139 -2.41 -5.34 -13.08
N TYR A 140 -1.48 -6.28 -13.22
CA TYR A 140 -1.82 -7.70 -13.35
C TYR A 140 -2.49 -8.29 -12.09
N PRO A 141 -2.10 -7.94 -10.85
CA PRO A 141 -2.80 -8.44 -9.65
C PRO A 141 -4.28 -8.07 -9.61
N ASP A 142 -4.64 -6.86 -10.05
CA ASP A 142 -6.04 -6.45 -10.17
C ASP A 142 -6.81 -7.36 -11.15
N LEU A 143 -6.20 -7.74 -12.27
CA LEU A 143 -6.81 -8.69 -13.21
C LEU A 143 -7.04 -10.06 -12.57
N LEU A 144 -6.11 -10.55 -11.73
CA LEU A 144 -6.30 -11.79 -10.97
C LEU A 144 -7.45 -11.67 -9.97
N THR A 145 -7.53 -10.55 -9.25
CA THR A 145 -8.65 -10.24 -8.35
C THR A 145 -9.99 -10.26 -9.09
N HIS A 146 -10.07 -9.63 -10.28
CA HIS A 146 -11.27 -9.66 -11.13
C HIS A 146 -11.70 -11.08 -11.50
N ARG A 147 -10.74 -11.94 -11.88
CA ARG A 147 -11.01 -13.34 -12.23
C ARG A 147 -11.51 -14.15 -11.03
N ALA A 148 -10.90 -13.96 -9.86
CA ALA A 148 -11.32 -14.60 -8.62
C ALA A 148 -12.75 -14.17 -8.23
N ILE A 149 -13.03 -12.86 -8.23
CA ILE A 149 -14.38 -12.33 -7.94
C ILE A 149 -15.41 -12.89 -8.91
N LYS A 150 -15.10 -12.92 -10.22
CA LYS A 150 -16.02 -13.50 -11.22
C LYS A 150 -16.31 -14.97 -10.96
N ALA A 151 -15.31 -15.76 -10.56
CA ALA A 151 -15.50 -17.16 -10.20
C ALA A 151 -16.37 -17.32 -8.95
N ILE A 152 -16.12 -16.52 -7.90
CA ILE A 152 -16.92 -16.49 -6.67
C ILE A 152 -18.39 -16.21 -6.99
N LEU A 153 -18.67 -15.20 -7.83
CA LEU A 153 -20.04 -14.86 -8.25
C LEU A 153 -20.73 -15.98 -9.05
N GLN A 154 -19.97 -16.89 -9.64
CA GLN A 154 -20.47 -18.08 -10.34
C GLN A 154 -20.56 -19.33 -9.44
N GLY A 155 -20.27 -19.20 -8.13
CA GLY A 155 -20.19 -20.32 -7.21
C GLY A 155 -19.00 -21.25 -7.47
N LYS A 156 -17.94 -20.75 -8.13
CA LYS A 156 -16.75 -21.51 -8.52
C LYS A 156 -15.51 -20.97 -7.83
N LYS A 157 -14.43 -21.75 -7.87
CA LYS A 157 -13.07 -21.25 -7.60
C LYS A 157 -12.36 -20.98 -8.92
N TYR A 158 -11.65 -19.86 -8.99
CA TYR A 158 -10.81 -19.56 -10.13
C TYR A 158 -9.55 -20.42 -10.07
N GLU A 159 -9.40 -21.28 -11.07
CA GLU A 159 -8.19 -22.06 -11.28
C GLU A 159 -7.54 -21.61 -12.59
N PRO A 160 -6.31 -21.06 -12.55
CA PRO A 160 -5.61 -20.69 -13.77
C PRO A 160 -5.26 -21.96 -14.56
N LYS A 161 -5.79 -22.06 -15.79
CA LYS A 161 -5.39 -23.10 -16.73
C LYS A 161 -4.00 -22.78 -17.28
N LEU A 162 -3.00 -23.56 -16.86
CA LEU A 162 -1.66 -23.52 -17.44
C LEU A 162 -1.60 -24.54 -18.58
N SER A 163 -0.90 -24.18 -19.66
CA SER A 163 -0.57 -25.14 -20.72
C SER A 163 0.53 -26.07 -20.21
N ASP A 164 0.48 -27.35 -20.59
CA ASP A 164 1.50 -28.35 -20.23
C ASP A 164 2.93 -27.97 -20.69
N LYS A 165 3.03 -27.03 -21.63
CA LYS A 165 4.31 -26.48 -22.12
C LYS A 165 4.90 -25.39 -21.21
N VAL A 166 4.15 -24.90 -20.24
CA VAL A 166 4.58 -23.82 -19.33
C VAL A 166 5.26 -24.45 -18.14
N VAL A 167 6.60 -24.43 -18.15
CA VAL A 167 7.39 -24.75 -16.96
C VAL A 167 7.28 -23.56 -16.01
N LEU A 168 6.59 -23.75 -14.89
CA LEU A 168 6.60 -22.75 -13.81
C LEU A 168 7.98 -22.76 -13.15
N ASN A 169 8.60 -21.60 -13.00
CA ASN A 169 9.79 -21.45 -12.19
C ASN A 169 9.39 -21.41 -10.70
N THR A 170 8.99 -22.56 -10.15
CA THR A 170 8.61 -22.71 -8.73
C THR A 170 9.79 -22.99 -7.82
N ASN A 171 11.01 -22.63 -8.23
CA ASN A 171 12.18 -22.70 -7.35
C ASN A 171 12.08 -21.58 -6.32
N VAL A 172 11.27 -21.82 -5.29
CA VAL A 172 11.30 -21.16 -3.99
C VAL A 172 11.78 -22.20 -2.99
#